data_AF-A0A971H1U7-F1
#
_entry.id   AF-A0A971H1U7-F1
#
_cell.length_a   1.000
_cell.length_b   1.000
_cell.length_c   1.000
_cell.angle_alpha   90.00
_cell.angle_beta   90.00
_cell.angle_gamma   90.00
#
_symmetry.space_group_name_H-M   'P 1'
#
loop_
_entity.id
_entity.type
_entity.pdbx_description
1 polymer ?
#
loop_
_entity_poly.entity_id
_entity_poly.type
_entity_poly.pdbx_seq_one_letter_code
_entity_poly.pdbx_strand_id
1 'polypeptide(L)'
;MGDKDKLAAYYLREQDNALEFVTGKIIDNQVVLNLDHFSKYIILESNKTFEDIANHWAKLYVESMVAKNVIHGYSDETFRPNDEITRAEFVVMMINGLETELVGYKDQFTDVGADEWYADYIATIKELGFAKGYGDGTFRPNDKITRTEAAVMLSNIIDIELSEKEIDTLLAQFTDKDDIAAWAVEDIAKVVKAKVMEGNNGKFLSNENTTRAEVATIIYRIYNR
;
A
#
# COMPACT_ATOMS: atom_id res chain seq x y z
N MET A 1 6.65 25.06 -10.66
CA MET A 1 6.90 23.75 -10.02
C MET A 1 6.04 22.75 -10.75
N GLY A 2 6.62 21.63 -11.17
CA GLY A 2 5.89 20.52 -11.80
C GLY A 2 4.83 19.91 -10.89
N ASP A 3 4.22 18.81 -11.32
CA ASP A 3 3.26 18.07 -10.50
C ASP A 3 3.96 17.53 -9.24
N LYS A 4 3.62 18.09 -8.08
CA LYS A 4 4.25 17.74 -6.80
C LYS A 4 4.04 16.28 -6.45
N ASP A 5 2.92 15.69 -6.84
CA ASP A 5 2.63 14.28 -6.58
C ASP A 5 3.53 13.34 -7.37
N LYS A 6 4.24 13.84 -8.38
CA LYS A 6 5.13 13.09 -9.26
C LYS A 6 6.62 13.41 -9.06
N LEU A 7 6.93 14.23 -8.07
CA LEU A 7 8.31 14.53 -7.71
C LEU A 7 8.89 13.38 -6.88
N ALA A 8 10.11 12.97 -7.25
CA ALA A 8 10.91 12.00 -6.52
C ALA A 8 12.36 12.49 -6.41
N ALA A 9 13.03 12.11 -5.33
CA ALA A 9 14.42 12.43 -5.12
C ALA A 9 15.31 11.29 -5.60
N TYR A 10 16.47 11.67 -6.12
CA TYR A 10 17.51 10.75 -6.54
C TYR A 10 18.86 11.27 -6.10
N TYR A 11 19.81 10.37 -5.81
CA TYR A 11 21.21 10.74 -5.66
C TYR A 11 22.01 10.32 -6.89
N LEU A 12 23.02 11.12 -7.23
CA LEU A 12 23.93 10.83 -8.32
C LEU A 12 25.08 9.95 -7.82
N ARG A 13 25.14 8.71 -8.30
CA ARG A 13 26.29 7.83 -8.07
C ARG A 13 27.44 8.28 -8.98
N GLU A 14 28.47 8.91 -8.41
CA GLU A 14 29.55 9.55 -9.19
C GLU A 14 30.43 8.58 -9.99
N GLN A 15 30.41 7.29 -9.66
CA GLN A 15 31.22 6.26 -10.31
C GLN A 15 30.80 6.02 -11.77
N ASP A 16 29.49 6.13 -12.05
CA ASP A 16 28.89 5.83 -13.36
C ASP A 16 27.82 6.85 -13.80
N ASN A 17 27.62 7.91 -13.02
CA ASN A 17 26.57 8.92 -13.20
C ASN A 17 25.14 8.35 -13.19
N ALA A 18 24.93 7.18 -12.57
CA ALA A 18 23.59 6.65 -12.39
C ALA A 18 22.81 7.46 -11.35
N LEU A 19 21.49 7.56 -11.55
CA LEU A 19 20.57 8.10 -10.57
C LEU A 19 19.96 6.95 -9.78
N GLU A 20 20.13 6.99 -8.46
CA GLU A 20 19.49 6.05 -7.55
C GLU A 20 18.37 6.74 -6.79
N PHE A 21 17.23 6.06 -6.69
CA PHE A 21 16.07 6.60 -6.00
C PHE A 21 16.35 6.81 -4.51
N VAL A 22 15.84 7.90 -3.98
CA VAL A 22 15.91 8.27 -2.57
C VAL A 22 14.49 8.46 -2.07
N THR A 23 14.14 7.74 -1.01
CA THR A 23 12.87 7.86 -0.31
C THR A 23 12.71 9.27 0.27
N GLY A 24 11.50 9.78 0.28
CA GLY A 24 11.29 11.19 0.57
C GLY A 24 9.86 11.67 0.45
N LYS A 25 9.50 12.64 1.28
CA LYS A 25 8.17 13.24 1.32
C LYS A 25 8.21 14.71 0.94
N ILE A 26 7.08 15.20 0.43
CA ILE A 26 6.88 16.64 0.19
C ILE A 26 5.94 17.15 1.26
N ILE A 27 6.48 17.97 2.16
CA ILE A 27 5.78 18.55 3.30
C ILE A 27 5.90 20.06 3.19
N ASP A 28 4.78 20.79 3.21
CA ASP A 28 4.75 22.26 3.15
C ASP A 28 5.63 22.87 2.04
N ASN A 29 5.59 22.27 0.85
CA ASN A 29 6.37 22.70 -0.32
C ASN A 29 7.90 22.52 -0.17
N GLN A 30 8.34 21.71 0.78
CA GLN A 30 9.73 21.31 0.98
C GLN A 30 9.86 19.81 0.71
N VAL A 31 10.97 19.42 0.07
CA VAL A 31 11.33 18.01 -0.03
C VAL A 31 12.08 17.64 1.24
N VAL A 32 11.58 16.65 1.97
CA VAL A 32 12.18 16.09 3.18
C VAL A 32 12.72 14.71 2.83
N LEU A 33 14.05 14.55 2.94
CA LEU A 33 14.76 13.31 2.64
C LEU A 33 15.45 12.80 3.90
N ASN A 34 15.43 11.48 4.10
CA ASN A 34 16.25 10.81 5.09
C ASN A 34 17.51 10.30 4.37
N LEU A 35 18.67 10.84 4.75
CA LEU A 35 19.95 10.56 4.08
C LEU A 35 20.89 9.85 5.04
N ASP A 36 21.54 8.79 4.56
CA ASP A 36 22.54 8.01 5.28
C ASP A 36 23.98 8.32 4.82
N HIS A 37 24.14 9.06 3.71
CA HIS A 37 25.43 9.46 3.17
C HIS A 37 25.40 10.82 2.44
N PHE A 38 26.59 11.41 2.26
CA PHE A 38 26.76 12.64 1.48
C PHE A 38 26.81 12.34 -0.02
N SER A 39 26.01 13.06 -0.81
CA SER A 39 25.97 12.95 -2.27
C SER A 39 25.39 14.22 -2.90
N LYS A 40 25.29 14.24 -4.24
CA LYS A 40 24.50 15.24 -4.98
C LYS A 40 23.10 14.69 -5.19
N TYR A 41 22.11 15.43 -4.70
CA TYR A 41 20.70 15.06 -4.80
C TYR A 41 19.98 15.91 -5.85
N ILE A 42 19.12 15.27 -6.62
CA ILE A 42 18.29 15.90 -7.65
C ILE A 42 16.82 15.53 -7.40
N ILE A 43 15.94 16.51 -7.60
CA ILE A 43 14.50 16.30 -7.58
C ILE A 43 14.02 16.27 -9.03
N LEU A 44 13.40 15.17 -9.43
CA LEU A 44 12.89 14.95 -10.78
C LEU A 44 11.38 14.71 -10.73
N GLU A 45 10.68 15.24 -11.73
CA GLU A 45 9.29 14.89 -12.00
C GLU A 45 9.26 13.67 -12.92
N SER A 46 8.67 12.57 -12.45
CA SER A 46 8.48 11.37 -13.27
C SER A 46 7.14 11.43 -13.99
N ASN A 47 7.18 11.33 -15.32
CA ASN A 47 5.98 11.27 -16.16
C ASN A 47 5.62 9.84 -16.60
N LYS A 48 6.09 8.82 -15.86
CA LYS A 48 5.76 7.43 -16.16
C LYS A 48 4.25 7.20 -16.01
N THR A 49 3.65 6.60 -17.03
CA THR A 49 2.21 6.31 -17.12
C THR A 49 2.01 4.98 -17.85
N PHE A 50 0.77 4.51 -17.93
CA PHE A 50 0.39 3.27 -18.61
C PHE A 50 -0.84 3.52 -19.50
N GLU A 51 -0.91 2.85 -20.65
CA GLU A 51 -2.02 3.05 -21.59
C GLU A 51 -3.38 2.66 -20.99
N ASP A 52 -3.41 1.58 -20.21
CA ASP A 52 -4.61 1.01 -19.60
C ASP A 52 -5.18 1.83 -18.42
N ILE A 53 -4.48 2.87 -17.98
CA ILE A 53 -4.97 3.84 -16.99
C ILE A 53 -5.31 5.21 -17.58
N ALA A 54 -5.16 5.41 -18.90
CA ALA A 54 -5.23 6.75 -19.51
C ALA A 54 -6.51 7.54 -19.17
N ASN A 55 -7.64 6.83 -19.08
CA ASN A 55 -8.97 7.35 -18.71
C ASN A 55 -9.51 6.72 -17.42
N HIS A 56 -8.65 6.08 -16.62
CA HIS A 56 -9.05 5.38 -15.41
C HIS A 56 -9.08 6.33 -14.20
N TRP A 57 -10.07 6.19 -13.32
CA TRP A 57 -10.25 7.06 -12.15
C TRP A 57 -9.04 7.05 -11.21
N ALA A 58 -8.30 5.93 -11.18
CA ALA A 58 -7.13 5.77 -10.33
C ALA A 58 -5.83 6.35 -10.92
N LYS A 59 -5.86 6.94 -12.13
CA LYS A 59 -4.66 7.38 -12.85
C LYS A 59 -3.71 8.22 -12.01
N LEU A 60 -4.24 9.24 -11.33
CA LEU A 60 -3.44 10.14 -10.50
C LEU A 60 -2.70 9.39 -9.39
N TYR A 61 -3.39 8.48 -8.69
CA TYR A 61 -2.82 7.72 -7.59
C TYR A 61 -1.75 6.75 -8.06
N VAL A 62 -2.00 6.08 -9.19
CA VAL A 62 -1.04 5.16 -9.82
C VAL A 62 0.21 5.90 -10.26
N GLU A 63 0.06 6.98 -11.04
CA GLU A 63 1.20 7.76 -11.54
C GLU A 63 2.02 8.36 -10.38
N SER A 64 1.36 8.82 -9.31
CA SER A 64 2.05 9.35 -8.13
C SER A 64 2.89 8.28 -7.40
N MET A 65 2.33 7.10 -7.16
CA MET A 65 3.03 6.02 -6.45
C MET A 65 4.11 5.36 -7.32
N VAL A 66 3.95 5.38 -8.63
CA VAL A 66 4.97 4.92 -9.59
C VAL A 66 6.12 5.92 -9.68
N ALA A 67 5.83 7.22 -9.66
CA ALA A 67 6.86 8.25 -9.60
C ALA A 67 7.76 8.11 -8.36
N LYS A 68 7.17 7.67 -7.24
CA LYS A 68 7.84 7.44 -5.96
C LYS A 68 8.41 6.03 -5.79
N ASN A 69 8.45 5.21 -6.85
CA ASN A 69 8.91 3.81 -6.80
C ASN A 69 8.23 2.93 -5.73
N VAL A 70 7.02 3.30 -5.28
CA VAL A 70 6.25 2.53 -4.30
C VAL A 70 5.47 1.41 -4.98
N ILE A 71 4.94 1.70 -6.17
CA ILE A 71 4.16 0.77 -6.99
C ILE A 71 4.80 0.67 -8.37
N HIS A 72 4.74 -0.51 -8.98
CA HIS A 72 5.25 -0.77 -10.32
C HIS A 72 4.16 -1.35 -11.22
N GLY A 73 4.31 -1.15 -12.53
CA GLY A 73 3.55 -1.90 -13.54
C GLY A 73 4.21 -3.24 -13.84
N TYR A 74 3.59 -4.00 -14.73
CA TYR A 74 4.11 -5.26 -15.21
C TYR A 74 5.16 -5.06 -16.31
N SER A 75 5.89 -6.13 -16.64
CA SER A 75 6.94 -6.13 -17.68
C SER A 75 6.40 -5.89 -19.09
N ASP A 76 5.10 -6.06 -19.30
CA ASP A 76 4.40 -5.80 -20.57
C ASP A 76 3.89 -4.36 -20.69
N GLU A 77 4.40 -3.45 -19.86
CA GLU A 77 4.06 -2.02 -19.85
C GLU A 77 2.59 -1.72 -19.48
N THR A 78 1.92 -2.65 -18.81
CA THR A 78 0.56 -2.45 -18.28
C THR A 78 0.55 -2.21 -16.77
N PHE A 79 -0.50 -1.57 -16.25
CA PHE A 79 -0.76 -1.49 -14.82
C PHE A 79 -1.78 -2.52 -14.33
N ARG A 80 -2.77 -2.85 -15.16
CA ARG A 80 -3.94 -3.72 -14.90
C ARG A 80 -4.78 -3.22 -13.72
N PRO A 81 -5.36 -2.02 -13.82
CA PRO A 81 -6.03 -1.37 -12.69
C PRO A 81 -7.22 -2.17 -12.12
N ASN A 82 -7.92 -2.92 -12.97
CA ASN A 82 -9.14 -3.64 -12.59
C ASN A 82 -8.89 -5.10 -12.18
N ASP A 83 -7.65 -5.57 -12.26
CA ASP A 83 -7.31 -6.93 -11.84
C ASP A 83 -7.35 -7.01 -10.31
N GLU A 84 -7.94 -8.08 -9.79
CA GLU A 84 -7.85 -8.43 -8.38
C GLU A 84 -6.40 -8.79 -8.04
N ILE A 85 -5.91 -8.33 -6.89
CA ILE A 85 -4.53 -8.62 -6.47
C ILE A 85 -4.47 -9.72 -5.42
N THR A 86 -3.31 -10.36 -5.37
CA THR A 86 -2.98 -11.36 -4.36
C THR A 86 -2.62 -10.71 -3.02
N ARG A 87 -2.67 -11.51 -1.95
CA ARG A 87 -2.21 -11.10 -0.62
C ARG A 87 -0.72 -10.69 -0.62
N ALA A 88 0.13 -11.41 -1.36
CA ALA A 88 1.54 -11.04 -1.52
C ALA A 88 1.73 -9.68 -2.18
N GLU A 89 1.03 -9.42 -3.29
CA GLU A 89 1.09 -8.12 -3.99
C GLU A 89 0.63 -6.98 -3.08
N PHE A 90 -0.43 -7.19 -2.30
CA PHE A 90 -0.90 -6.23 -1.33
C PHE A 90 0.17 -5.88 -0.29
N VAL A 91 0.81 -6.90 0.32
CA VAL A 91 1.86 -6.71 1.32
C VAL A 91 3.05 -5.97 0.74
N VAL A 92 3.50 -6.32 -0.47
CA VAL A 92 4.63 -5.64 -1.11
C VAL A 92 4.33 -4.17 -1.34
N MET A 93 3.15 -3.85 -1.88
CA MET A 93 2.73 -2.46 -2.09
C MET A 93 2.59 -1.69 -0.76
N MET A 94 2.10 -2.35 0.29
CA MET A 94 1.96 -1.77 1.63
C MET A 94 3.32 -1.45 2.25
N ILE A 95 4.25 -2.41 2.29
CA ILE A 95 5.58 -2.23 2.88
C ILE A 95 6.41 -1.18 2.11
N ASN A 96 6.35 -1.20 0.77
CA ASN A 96 6.96 -0.14 -0.03
C ASN A 96 6.36 1.24 0.30
N GLY A 97 5.04 1.30 0.49
CA GLY A 97 4.34 2.55 0.82
C GLY A 97 4.64 3.11 2.21
N LEU A 98 5.06 2.23 3.12
CA LEU A 98 5.55 2.60 4.45
C LEU A 98 7.03 3.01 4.45
N GLU A 99 7.73 2.91 3.30
CA GLU A 99 9.16 3.19 3.15
C GLU A 99 10.01 2.48 4.22
N THR A 100 9.64 1.24 4.57
CA THR A 100 10.27 0.46 5.65
C THR A 100 11.34 -0.46 5.10
N GLU A 101 12.47 -0.56 5.80
CA GLU A 101 13.54 -1.51 5.48
C GLU A 101 13.05 -2.95 5.61
N LEU A 102 13.39 -3.78 4.62
CA LEU A 102 13.04 -5.19 4.64
C LEU A 102 13.88 -5.94 5.66
N VAL A 103 13.21 -6.78 6.44
CA VAL A 103 13.88 -7.86 7.16
C VAL A 103 14.03 -9.04 6.22
N GLY A 104 15.18 -9.71 6.25
CA GLY A 104 15.39 -10.93 5.48
C GLY A 104 14.46 -12.06 5.92
N TYR A 105 14.16 -12.97 4.99
CA TYR A 105 13.33 -14.16 5.21
C TYR A 105 13.65 -14.90 6.51
N LYS A 106 12.59 -15.30 7.23
CA LYS A 106 12.67 -15.93 8.56
C LYS A 106 11.94 -17.28 8.68
N ASP A 107 11.56 -17.92 7.57
CA ASP A 107 10.83 -19.21 7.56
C ASP A 107 9.62 -19.24 8.53
N GLN A 108 8.83 -18.17 8.46
CA GLN A 108 7.74 -17.91 9.40
C GLN A 108 6.39 -18.51 9.00
N PHE A 109 6.27 -19.01 7.76
CA PHE A 109 5.05 -19.55 7.17
C PHE A 109 5.39 -20.73 6.28
N THR A 110 4.59 -21.81 6.37
CA THR A 110 4.89 -23.08 5.69
C THR A 110 4.72 -23.03 4.17
N ASP A 111 4.04 -22.01 3.66
CA ASP A 111 3.73 -21.80 2.24
C ASP A 111 4.48 -20.60 1.63
N VAL A 112 5.55 -20.12 2.30
CA VAL A 112 6.42 -19.05 1.81
C VAL A 112 7.85 -19.57 1.74
N GLY A 113 8.35 -19.75 0.52
CA GLY A 113 9.74 -20.13 0.27
C GLY A 113 10.69 -18.93 0.31
N ALA A 114 11.98 -19.18 0.59
CA ALA A 114 13.01 -18.13 0.66
C ALA A 114 13.26 -17.41 -0.68
N ASP A 115 13.10 -18.13 -1.80
CA ASP A 115 13.36 -17.59 -3.15
C ASP A 115 12.15 -16.86 -3.76
N GLU A 116 11.05 -16.75 -3.00
CA GLU A 116 9.85 -16.03 -3.45
C GLU A 116 10.08 -14.52 -3.39
N TRP A 117 9.67 -13.80 -4.43
CA TRP A 117 9.86 -12.34 -4.54
C TRP A 117 9.18 -11.53 -3.42
N TYR A 118 8.22 -12.13 -2.72
CA TYR A 118 7.51 -11.55 -1.57
C TYR A 118 8.01 -12.03 -0.21
N ALA A 119 9.01 -12.93 -0.15
CA ALA A 119 9.42 -13.59 1.09
C ALA A 119 9.84 -12.61 2.20
N ASP A 120 10.74 -11.68 1.86
CA ASP A 120 11.24 -10.66 2.80
C ASP A 120 10.14 -9.67 3.20
N TYR A 121 9.24 -9.34 2.28
CA TYR A 121 8.09 -8.47 2.55
C TYR A 121 7.12 -9.10 3.55
N ILE A 122 6.81 -10.39 3.40
CA ILE A 122 5.95 -11.13 4.32
C ILE A 122 6.64 -11.29 5.69
N ALA A 123 7.95 -11.53 5.72
CA ALA A 123 8.70 -11.55 6.97
C ALA A 123 8.63 -10.19 7.68
N THR A 124 8.75 -9.10 6.92
CA THR A 124 8.71 -7.72 7.43
C THR A 124 7.34 -7.38 8.02
N ILE A 125 6.26 -7.61 7.29
CA ILE A 125 4.90 -7.28 7.78
C ILE A 125 4.53 -8.09 9.03
N LYS A 126 5.06 -9.31 9.19
CA LYS A 126 4.88 -10.13 10.39
C LYS A 126 5.69 -9.61 11.57
N GLU A 127 6.96 -9.25 11.35
CA GLU A 127 7.81 -8.68 12.40
C GLU A 127 7.23 -7.38 12.96
N LEU A 128 6.68 -6.54 12.08
CA LEU A 128 6.00 -5.30 12.46
C LEU A 128 4.66 -5.55 13.18
N GLY A 129 4.15 -6.78 13.18
CA GLY A 129 2.88 -7.14 13.79
C GLY A 129 1.66 -6.75 12.96
N PHE A 130 1.84 -6.32 11.71
CA PHE A 130 0.75 -5.85 10.84
C PHE A 130 -0.01 -7.00 10.15
N ALA A 131 0.59 -8.19 10.05
CA ALA A 131 -0.10 -9.40 9.63
C ALA A 131 0.39 -10.64 10.38
N LYS A 132 -0.56 -11.52 10.75
CA LYS A 132 -0.27 -12.75 11.52
C LYS A 132 -0.25 -14.03 10.67
N GLY A 133 -0.89 -13.98 9.49
CA GLY A 133 -1.25 -15.17 8.70
C GLY A 133 -2.43 -15.93 9.32
N TYR A 134 -2.63 -17.16 8.88
CA TYR A 134 -3.73 -18.02 9.32
C TYR A 134 -3.29 -18.98 10.43
N GLY A 135 -4.26 -19.48 11.21
CA GLY A 135 -4.00 -20.36 12.36
C GLY A 135 -3.44 -21.74 12.00
N ASP A 136 -3.38 -22.09 10.72
CA ASP A 136 -2.77 -23.31 10.18
C ASP A 136 -1.27 -23.16 9.88
N GLY A 137 -0.68 -21.98 10.13
CA GLY A 137 0.72 -21.68 9.85
C GLY A 137 1.00 -21.17 8.42
N THR A 138 -0.05 -20.92 7.63
CA THR A 138 0.06 -20.39 6.27
C THR A 138 -0.12 -18.87 6.19
N PHE A 139 0.42 -18.24 5.15
CA PHE A 139 0.12 -16.86 4.79
C PHE A 139 -0.88 -16.74 3.64
N ARG A 140 -0.91 -17.73 2.75
CA ARG A 140 -1.67 -17.82 1.49
C ARG A 140 -1.31 -16.67 0.53
N PRO A 141 -0.03 -16.55 0.12
CA PRO A 141 0.45 -15.38 -0.63
C PRO A 141 -0.25 -15.20 -1.98
N ASN A 142 -0.67 -16.30 -2.62
CA ASN A 142 -1.25 -16.31 -3.96
C ASN A 142 -2.78 -16.19 -3.99
N ASP A 143 -3.44 -16.24 -2.82
CA ASP A 143 -4.88 -16.03 -2.73
C ASP A 143 -5.21 -14.56 -2.99
N LYS A 144 -6.35 -14.30 -3.63
CA LYS A 144 -6.86 -12.93 -3.80
C LYS A 144 -7.25 -12.35 -2.44
N ILE A 145 -6.87 -11.10 -2.21
CA ILE A 145 -7.12 -10.45 -0.93
C ILE A 145 -8.51 -9.80 -0.92
N THR A 146 -9.30 -10.15 0.10
CA THR A 146 -10.60 -9.49 0.31
C THR A 146 -10.41 -8.10 0.90
N ARG A 147 -11.42 -7.24 0.74
CA ARG A 147 -11.42 -5.90 1.34
C ARG A 147 -11.34 -5.95 2.87
N THR A 148 -11.93 -6.96 3.51
CA THR A 148 -11.81 -7.18 4.96
C THR A 148 -10.38 -7.52 5.36
N GLU A 149 -9.73 -8.45 4.65
CA GLU A 149 -8.35 -8.82 4.95
C GLU A 149 -7.38 -7.64 4.76
N ALA A 150 -7.56 -6.86 3.70
CA ALA A 150 -6.81 -5.63 3.48
C ALA A 150 -7.04 -4.63 4.62
N ALA A 151 -8.29 -4.41 5.04
CA ALA A 151 -8.63 -3.50 6.13
C ALA A 151 -7.95 -3.90 7.45
N VAL A 152 -7.90 -5.19 7.76
CA VAL A 152 -7.29 -5.70 9.00
C VAL A 152 -5.76 -5.55 8.98
N MET A 153 -5.10 -5.72 7.84
CA MET A 153 -3.67 -5.44 7.76
C MET A 153 -3.38 -3.94 7.92
N LEU A 154 -4.23 -3.09 7.34
CA LEU A 154 -4.10 -1.63 7.38
C LEU A 154 -4.50 -1.01 8.72
N SER A 155 -5.41 -1.63 9.47
CA SER A 155 -5.79 -1.12 10.78
C SER A 155 -4.63 -1.17 11.76
N ASN A 156 -3.73 -2.17 11.62
CA ASN A 156 -2.56 -2.33 12.47
C ASN A 156 -1.50 -1.22 12.29
N ILE A 157 -1.57 -0.43 11.21
CA ILE A 157 -0.73 0.77 11.02
C ILE A 157 -1.42 2.06 11.48
N ILE A 158 -2.67 1.99 11.91
CA ILE A 158 -3.49 3.13 12.31
C ILE A 158 -3.62 3.15 13.83
N ASP A 159 -2.89 4.06 14.47
CA ASP A 159 -2.95 4.29 15.91
C ASP A 159 -4.15 5.18 16.27
N ILE A 160 -5.35 4.60 16.23
CA ILE A 160 -6.61 5.25 16.62
C ILE A 160 -7.40 4.30 17.50
N GLU A 161 -7.79 4.77 18.68
CA GLU A 161 -8.79 4.11 19.52
C GLU A 161 -10.20 4.62 19.16
N LEU A 162 -11.18 3.71 19.14
CA LEU A 162 -12.57 4.04 18.86
C LEU A 162 -13.47 3.47 19.96
N SER A 163 -14.42 4.27 20.42
CA SER A 163 -15.52 3.76 21.25
C SER A 163 -16.52 2.94 20.43
N GLU A 164 -17.26 2.03 21.06
CA GLU A 164 -18.34 1.26 20.40
C GLU A 164 -19.32 2.18 19.64
N LYS A 165 -19.68 3.32 20.25
CA LYS A 165 -20.57 4.31 19.63
C LYS A 165 -19.96 4.94 18.37
N GLU A 166 -18.67 5.20 18.35
CA GLU A 166 -17.99 5.74 17.16
C GLU A 166 -17.94 4.71 16.05
N ILE A 167 -17.65 3.44 16.38
CA ILE A 167 -17.70 2.31 15.45
C ILE A 167 -19.08 2.23 14.81
N ASP A 168 -20.15 2.19 15.61
CA ASP A 168 -21.53 2.14 15.12
C ASP A 168 -21.86 3.31 14.19
N THR A 169 -21.44 4.52 14.56
CA THR A 169 -21.68 5.73 13.78
C THR A 169 -20.94 5.69 12.44
N LEU A 170 -19.68 5.25 12.44
CA LEU A 170 -18.86 5.13 11.25
C LEU A 170 -19.42 4.09 10.28
N LEU A 171 -19.84 2.93 10.80
CA LEU A 171 -20.31 1.83 9.95
C LEU A 171 -21.78 1.97 9.53
N ALA A 172 -22.58 2.81 10.20
CA ALA A 172 -23.97 3.08 9.83
C ALA A 172 -24.15 3.66 8.42
N GLN A 173 -23.08 4.21 7.82
CA GLN A 173 -23.11 4.69 6.44
C GLN A 173 -23.15 3.56 5.40
N PHE A 174 -22.84 2.33 5.79
CA PHE A 174 -22.79 1.18 4.89
C PHE A 174 -24.06 0.34 5.01
N THR A 175 -24.71 0.12 3.88
CA THR A 175 -25.95 -0.67 3.77
C THR A 175 -25.72 -2.17 3.93
N ASP A 176 -24.48 -2.63 3.76
CA ASP A 176 -24.01 -4.01 3.92
C ASP A 176 -23.19 -4.20 5.20
N LYS A 177 -23.31 -3.30 6.18
CA LYS A 177 -22.56 -3.39 7.44
C LYS A 177 -22.79 -4.70 8.20
N ASP A 178 -23.95 -5.32 8.03
CA ASP A 178 -24.31 -6.58 8.70
C ASP A 178 -23.58 -7.79 8.06
N ASP A 179 -22.99 -7.63 6.88
CA ASP A 179 -22.12 -8.63 6.22
C ASP A 179 -20.67 -8.56 6.73
N ILE A 180 -20.34 -7.58 7.59
CA ILE A 180 -19.02 -7.46 8.21
C ILE A 180 -18.92 -8.48 9.34
N ALA A 181 -17.92 -9.37 9.26
CA ALA A 181 -17.68 -10.33 10.32
C ALA A 181 -17.26 -9.63 11.63
N ALA A 182 -17.80 -10.11 12.76
CA ALA A 182 -17.61 -9.48 14.07
C ALA A 182 -16.14 -9.21 14.44
N TRP A 183 -15.22 -10.06 14.00
CA TRP A 183 -13.79 -9.94 14.26
C TRP A 183 -13.11 -8.78 13.52
N ALA A 184 -13.71 -8.25 12.45
CA ALA A 184 -13.13 -7.19 11.61
C ALA A 184 -13.82 -5.83 11.79
N VAL A 185 -14.87 -5.75 12.62
CA VAL A 185 -15.71 -4.55 12.79
C VAL A 185 -14.88 -3.34 13.20
N GLU A 186 -14.03 -3.50 14.22
CA GLU A 186 -13.18 -2.42 14.72
C GLU A 186 -12.13 -2.00 13.68
N ASP A 187 -11.48 -2.98 13.03
CA ASP A 187 -10.45 -2.73 12.03
C ASP A 187 -10.98 -1.96 10.82
N ILE A 188 -12.16 -2.36 10.32
CA ILE A 188 -12.85 -1.65 9.24
C ILE A 188 -13.22 -0.23 9.67
N ALA A 189 -13.71 -0.04 10.90
CA ALA A 189 -14.02 1.29 11.40
C ALA A 189 -12.76 2.18 11.49
N LYS A 190 -11.60 1.64 11.89
CA LYS A 190 -10.32 2.36 11.93
C LYS A 190 -9.90 2.84 10.54
N VAL A 191 -9.89 1.97 9.53
CA VAL A 191 -9.48 2.35 8.15
C VAL A 191 -10.44 3.35 7.52
N VAL A 192 -11.74 3.29 7.86
CA VAL A 192 -12.76 4.25 7.42
C VAL A 192 -12.59 5.59 8.12
N LYS A 193 -12.41 5.61 9.45
CA LYS A 193 -12.12 6.84 10.21
C LYS A 193 -10.87 7.53 9.68
N ALA A 194 -9.86 6.73 9.37
CA ALA A 194 -8.59 7.18 8.82
C ALA A 194 -8.69 7.67 7.36
N LYS A 195 -9.81 7.40 6.67
CA LYS A 195 -9.99 7.65 5.23
C LYS A 195 -8.92 6.96 4.37
N VAL A 196 -8.40 5.83 4.85
CA VAL A 196 -7.47 4.99 4.09
C VAL A 196 -8.29 4.12 3.12
N MET A 197 -9.36 3.49 3.64
CA MET A 197 -10.35 2.78 2.83
C MET A 197 -11.69 3.52 2.88
N GLU A 198 -12.38 3.51 1.75
CA GLU A 198 -13.72 4.07 1.59
C GLU A 198 -14.63 3.02 0.98
N GLY A 199 -15.94 3.15 1.23
CA GLY A 199 -16.94 2.32 0.56
C GLY A 199 -17.26 2.81 -0.85
N ASN A 200 -18.01 1.99 -1.57
CA ASN A 200 -18.49 2.29 -2.91
C ASN A 200 -20.02 2.24 -2.92
N ASN A 201 -20.68 3.28 -3.41
CA ASN A 201 -22.15 3.38 -3.50
C ASN A 201 -22.88 3.01 -2.19
N GLY A 202 -22.36 3.47 -1.05
CA GLY A 202 -22.95 3.21 0.27
C GLY A 202 -22.78 1.77 0.77
N LYS A 203 -21.79 1.04 0.25
CA LYS A 203 -21.41 -0.31 0.69
C LYS A 203 -19.92 -0.39 1.01
N PHE A 204 -19.53 -1.19 2.00
CA PHE A 204 -18.12 -1.46 2.28
C PHE A 204 -17.56 -2.61 1.42
N LEU A 205 -18.41 -3.57 1.04
CA LEU A 205 -18.07 -4.75 0.22
C LEU A 205 -17.04 -5.66 0.91
N SER A 206 -17.29 -6.02 2.18
CA SER A 206 -16.36 -6.73 3.06
C SER A 206 -15.76 -8.01 2.45
N ASN A 207 -16.58 -8.79 1.74
CA ASN A 207 -16.20 -10.11 1.22
C ASN A 207 -15.69 -10.08 -0.23
N GLU A 208 -15.74 -8.92 -0.90
CA GLU A 208 -15.25 -8.77 -2.26
C GLU A 208 -13.73 -8.65 -2.29
N ASN A 209 -13.12 -9.11 -3.38
CA ASN A 209 -11.68 -8.96 -3.62
C ASN A 209 -11.33 -7.50 -3.95
N THR A 210 -10.11 -7.11 -3.62
CA THR A 210 -9.61 -5.75 -3.89
C THR A 210 -8.88 -5.70 -5.22
N THR A 211 -9.17 -4.68 -6.02
CA THR A 211 -8.49 -4.40 -7.29
C THR A 211 -7.16 -3.68 -7.09
N ARG A 212 -6.26 -3.79 -8.07
CA ARG A 212 -4.95 -3.13 -8.03
C ARG A 212 -5.06 -1.60 -7.98
N ALA A 213 -6.06 -1.03 -8.65
CA ALA A 213 -6.36 0.40 -8.59
C ALA A 213 -6.78 0.84 -7.19
N GLU A 214 -7.67 0.10 -6.53
CA GLU A 214 -8.07 0.41 -5.15
C GLU A 214 -6.86 0.39 -4.22
N VAL A 215 -6.01 -0.62 -4.32
CA VAL A 215 -4.79 -0.70 -3.50
C VAL A 215 -3.84 0.45 -3.79
N ALA A 216 -3.66 0.85 -5.04
CA ALA A 216 -2.85 2.04 -5.35
C ALA A 216 -3.37 3.31 -4.67
N THR A 217 -4.70 3.46 -4.56
CA THR A 217 -5.29 4.62 -3.88
C THR A 217 -5.13 4.57 -2.36
N ILE A 218 -5.27 3.37 -1.78
CA ILE A 218 -5.00 3.10 -0.36
C ILE A 218 -3.55 3.46 -0.04
N ILE A 219 -2.59 2.96 -0.83
CA ILE A 219 -1.16 3.23 -0.61
C ILE A 219 -0.85 4.72 -0.77
N TYR A 220 -1.42 5.40 -1.79
CA TYR A 220 -1.29 6.85 -1.92
C TYR A 220 -1.76 7.60 -0.67
N ARG A 221 -2.88 7.18 -0.07
CA ARG A 221 -3.44 7.81 1.15
C ARG A 221 -2.57 7.56 2.37
N ILE A 222 -1.95 6.37 2.48
CA ILE A 222 -1.02 6.04 3.57
C ILE A 222 0.28 6.82 3.42
N TYR A 223 0.84 6.86 2.22
CA TYR A 223 2.11 7.54 1.95
C TYR A 223 2.06 9.04 2.28
N ASN A 224 0.95 9.69 1.90
CA ASN A 224 0.76 11.14 2.06
C ASN A 224 0.10 11.55 3.40
N ARG A 225 0.00 10.62 4.35
CA ARG A 225 -0.28 10.95 5.75
C ARG A 225 0.99 11.40 6.46
#